data_AF-A0A6J1EJU5-F1
#
_entry.id   AF-A0A6J1EJU5-F1
#
_cell.length_a   1.000
_cell.length_b   1.000
_cell.length_c   1.000
_cell.angle_alpha   90.00
_cell.angle_beta   90.00
_cell.angle_gamma   90.00
#
_symmetry.space_group_name_H-M   'P 1'
#
loop_
_entity.id
_entity.type
_entity.pdbx_description
1 polymer ?
#
loop_
_entity_poly.entity_id
_entity_poly.type
_entity_poly.pdbx_seq_one_letter_code
_entity_poly.pdbx_strand_id
1 'polypeptide(L)'
;MFWRMAGLSTASPVETILDKENFTLEELLDEDEIIQECKALNSRLINFLRERTQIEQLIRYIVEEAPEEAEKKRSFKFPFIACEIFTCEVDIILKALVEDEELMNLLFSFLEPKPSHSTLLAGYFSKVVICLLLRKTISFMQYVQAHQAIVKKLVDLIGITSIMEVLIRLLGADEHLYSSYTESMKWIEETDVLEMIVEKFSSSDSSEVHSNAAETLCAVTRFAPPGLLAKISSPSFVGRLFRHALEDSRPTSVLINSLSVCISLLDPRRLTVGTAYSYNRQITHGSTVSATMETVEGMLESLGRLLKLLDVSSSEKVLVTTYGKLQPPLGKHRLKIVEFISVLLTVGSKAAKELIHLGAIKLILDLFFEYPFNNFLHHHVENIVVSCLESKNSSLVEHLLHDCNLVGKILNAEKHFTLPVDVNKPTVPAEGRSPPRIGNIGHLTHISNKLVQLANSSSEIQSHLQENTEWNDWQTNVLLKRNALENVYQWACGRPTALQDRTRDSDDDDYQDRDYDVAALANNLSQAFRYGIYSNDDMDEAHGSLERDDEDVYFDDESAEVVISSLRLGDDQER
;
A
#
# COMPACT_ATOMS: atom_id res chain seq x y z
N MET A 1 -22.42 18.44 21.79
CA MET A 1 -22.14 19.69 22.55
C MET A 1 -23.34 19.98 23.43
N PHE A 2 -23.26 19.71 24.74
CA PHE A 2 -24.38 19.94 25.67
C PHE A 2 -23.94 20.88 26.80
N TRP A 3 -24.53 22.07 26.80
CA TRP A 3 -24.63 23.10 27.84
C TRP A 3 -23.63 23.06 29.02
N ARG A 4 -22.50 23.78 28.89
CA ARG A 4 -21.84 24.38 30.07
C ARG A 4 -22.65 25.60 30.50
N MET A 5 -23.42 25.48 31.58
CA MET A 5 -24.00 26.64 32.25
C MET A 5 -22.88 27.53 32.80
N ALA A 6 -22.80 28.77 32.32
CA ALA A 6 -21.94 29.79 32.89
C ALA A 6 -22.45 30.15 34.30
N GLY A 7 -21.79 29.66 35.35
CA GLY A 7 -22.10 30.07 36.72
C GLY A 7 -21.72 29.11 37.85
N LEU A 8 -21.38 27.85 37.57
CA LEU A 8 -20.82 26.92 38.56
C LEU A 8 -19.45 26.45 38.08
N SER A 9 -18.37 27.08 38.55
CA SER A 9 -17.03 26.52 38.44
C SER A 9 -16.94 25.30 39.35
N THR A 10 -17.38 24.13 38.87
CA THR A 10 -16.85 22.88 39.41
C THR A 10 -15.35 22.92 39.12
N ALA A 11 -14.54 22.98 40.17
CA ALA A 11 -13.09 22.94 40.01
C ALA A 11 -12.73 21.72 39.17
N SER A 12 -11.90 21.91 38.14
CA SER A 12 -11.41 20.81 37.32
C SER A 12 -10.81 19.73 38.24
N PRO A 13 -11.10 18.43 38.04
CA PRO A 13 -10.48 17.37 38.83
C PRO A 13 -8.95 17.48 38.86
N VAL A 14 -8.37 17.89 37.73
CA VAL A 14 -6.93 18.19 37.61
C VAL A 14 -6.50 19.32 38.54
N GLU A 15 -7.25 20.43 38.61
CA GLU A 15 -6.95 21.53 39.55
C GLU A 15 -7.04 21.06 41.01
N THR A 16 -8.00 20.19 41.32
CA THR A 16 -8.17 19.64 42.67
C THR A 16 -6.96 18.79 43.08
N ILE A 17 -6.34 18.07 42.14
CA ILE A 17 -5.09 17.34 42.38
C ILE A 17 -3.92 18.30 42.55
N LEU A 18 -3.82 19.32 41.68
CA LEU A 18 -2.77 20.35 41.74
C LEU A 18 -2.83 21.19 43.02
N ASP A 19 -3.97 21.20 43.73
CA ASP A 19 -4.14 21.86 45.04
C ASP A 19 -3.64 21.00 46.22
N LYS A 20 -3.37 19.71 46.02
CA LYS A 20 -2.78 18.85 47.05
C LYS A 20 -1.31 19.26 47.30
N GLU A 21 -0.87 19.23 48.55
CA GLU A 21 0.52 19.57 48.90
C GLU A 21 1.56 18.60 48.31
N ASN A 22 1.20 17.32 48.11
CA ASN A 22 2.09 16.27 47.57
C ASN A 22 1.31 15.35 46.61
N PHE A 23 1.10 15.78 45.35
CA PHE A 23 0.56 14.91 44.31
C PHE A 23 1.69 14.28 43.47
N THR A 24 1.39 13.17 42.80
CA THR A 24 2.31 12.47 41.89
C THR A 24 1.94 12.72 40.42
N LEU A 25 2.88 12.48 39.50
CA LEU A 25 2.58 12.52 38.07
C LEU A 25 1.54 11.46 37.71
N GLU A 26 1.63 10.28 38.32
CA GLU A 26 0.75 9.15 38.09
C GLU A 26 -0.71 9.48 38.47
N GLU A 27 -0.93 10.23 39.56
CA GLU A 27 -2.26 10.74 39.92
C GLU A 27 -2.84 11.62 38.80
N LEU A 28 -2.02 12.50 38.21
CA LEU A 28 -2.47 13.33 37.10
C LEU A 28 -2.72 12.50 35.83
N LEU A 29 -1.85 11.54 35.51
CA LEU A 29 -2.01 10.66 34.34
C LEU A 29 -3.21 9.73 34.45
N ASP A 30 -3.73 9.49 35.66
CA ASP A 30 -4.94 8.71 35.88
C ASP A 30 -6.23 9.50 35.63
N GLU A 31 -6.16 10.84 35.53
CA GLU A 31 -7.32 11.68 35.25
C GLU A 31 -7.71 11.69 33.76
N ASP A 32 -8.99 11.50 33.48
CA ASP A 32 -9.51 11.42 32.10
C ASP A 32 -9.45 12.77 31.36
N GLU A 33 -9.48 13.89 32.10
CA GLU A 33 -9.48 15.24 31.53
C GLU A 33 -8.07 15.82 31.32
N ILE A 34 -6.98 15.12 31.70
CA ILE A 34 -5.60 15.66 31.63
C ILE A 34 -5.23 16.15 30.23
N ILE A 35 -5.57 15.40 29.18
CA ILE A 35 -5.27 15.77 27.79
C ILE A 35 -6.07 17.02 27.39
N GLN A 36 -7.33 17.12 27.84
CA GLN A 36 -8.18 18.26 27.53
C GLN A 36 -7.67 19.53 28.23
N GLU A 37 -7.23 19.43 29.49
CA GLU A 37 -6.62 20.51 30.25
C GLU A 37 -5.28 20.97 29.64
N CYS A 38 -4.46 20.04 29.14
CA CYS A 38 -3.26 20.37 28.37
C CYS A 38 -3.62 21.19 27.11
N LYS A 39 -4.62 20.73 26.33
CA LYS A 39 -5.10 21.43 25.13
C LYS A 39 -5.77 22.77 25.45
N ALA A 40 -6.38 22.90 26.63
CA ALA A 40 -6.93 24.14 27.15
C ALA A 40 -5.86 25.12 27.66
N LEU A 41 -4.58 24.76 27.56
CA LEU A 41 -3.43 25.54 28.00
C LEU A 41 -3.47 25.89 29.50
N ASN A 42 -3.87 24.93 30.32
CA ASN A 42 -3.85 25.08 31.78
C ASN A 42 -2.43 25.39 32.26
N SER A 43 -2.23 26.61 32.76
CA SER A 43 -0.89 27.12 33.07
C SER A 43 -0.23 26.41 34.25
N ARG A 44 -0.98 25.97 35.27
CA ARG A 44 -0.42 25.22 36.41
C ARG A 44 0.03 23.84 35.97
N LEU A 45 -0.83 23.13 35.25
CA LEU A 45 -0.52 21.81 34.70
C LEU A 45 0.70 21.86 33.77
N ILE A 46 0.74 22.81 32.82
CA ILE A 46 1.87 22.94 31.89
C ILE A 46 3.17 23.29 32.61
N ASN A 47 3.13 24.16 33.62
CA ASN A 47 4.32 24.51 34.39
C ASN A 47 4.87 23.33 35.20
N PHE A 48 4.00 22.42 35.67
CA PHE A 48 4.42 21.16 36.28
C PHE A 48 4.97 20.19 35.23
N LEU A 49 4.22 19.91 34.15
CA LEU A 49 4.60 18.94 33.13
C LEU A 49 5.88 19.32 32.36
N ARG A 50 6.23 20.61 32.27
CA ARG A 50 7.47 21.06 31.62
C ARG A 50 8.72 20.85 32.48
N GLU A 51 8.59 20.49 33.75
CA GLU A 51 9.75 20.23 34.60
C GLU A 51 10.51 19.00 34.09
N ARG A 52 11.84 19.07 34.14
CA ARG A 52 12.72 18.04 33.59
C ARG A 52 12.38 16.63 34.10
N THR A 53 12.10 16.49 35.39
CA THR A 53 11.76 15.21 36.02
C THR A 53 10.46 14.61 35.47
N GLN A 54 9.47 15.45 35.17
CA GLN A 54 8.19 15.01 34.61
C GLN A 54 8.36 14.58 33.15
N ILE A 55 9.07 15.39 32.35
CA ILE A 55 9.37 15.04 30.96
C ILE A 55 10.16 13.73 30.90
N GLU A 56 11.18 13.57 31.76
CA GLU A 56 11.96 12.32 31.84
C GLU A 56 11.05 11.12 32.10
N GLN A 57 10.15 11.20 33.09
CA GLN A 57 9.23 10.11 33.42
C GLN A 57 8.24 9.81 32.29
N LEU A 58 7.71 10.84 31.63
CA LEU A 58 6.83 10.69 30.46
C LEU A 58 7.56 9.97 29.30
N ILE A 59 8.84 10.29 29.06
CA ILE A 59 9.64 9.59 28.05
C ILE A 59 9.84 8.13 28.44
N ARG A 60 10.15 7.83 29.72
CA ARG A 60 10.32 6.43 30.18
C ARG A 60 9.08 5.59 29.91
N TYR A 61 7.87 6.13 30.11
CA TYR A 61 6.63 5.44 29.73
C TYR A 61 6.51 5.12 28.24
N ILE A 62 7.20 5.87 27.37
CA ILE A 62 7.16 5.69 25.92
C ILE A 62 8.26 4.73 25.43
N VAL A 63 9.43 4.70 26.09
CA VAL A 63 10.61 3.99 25.57
C VAL A 63 11.03 2.75 26.35
N GLU A 64 10.53 2.59 27.58
CA GLU A 64 10.81 1.45 28.46
C GLU A 64 9.59 0.55 28.60
N GLU A 65 9.80 -0.76 28.48
CA GLU A 65 8.73 -1.73 28.77
C GLU A 65 8.49 -1.80 30.28
N ALA A 66 7.21 -1.87 30.66
CA ALA A 66 6.83 -2.03 32.05
C ALA A 66 7.31 -3.41 32.57
N PRO A 67 7.87 -3.50 33.79
CA PRO A 67 8.18 -4.79 34.40
C PRO A 67 6.96 -5.71 34.46
N GLU A 68 7.14 -7.03 34.39
CA GLU A 68 6.02 -8.00 34.41
C GLU A 68 5.14 -7.88 35.68
N GLU A 69 5.70 -7.39 36.79
CA GLU A 69 4.99 -7.15 38.05
C GLU A 69 4.31 -5.78 38.14
N ALA A 70 4.43 -4.94 37.11
CA ALA A 70 3.85 -3.61 37.11
C ALA A 70 2.32 -3.62 36.96
N GLU A 71 1.67 -2.61 37.54
CA GLU A 71 0.23 -2.40 37.36
C GLU A 71 -0.15 -2.29 35.88
N LYS A 72 -1.32 -2.85 35.51
CA LYS A 72 -1.84 -2.80 34.13
C LYS A 72 -1.90 -1.37 33.56
N LYS A 73 -2.13 -0.37 34.42
CA LYS A 73 -2.13 1.06 34.05
C LYS A 73 -0.77 1.52 33.50
N ARG A 74 0.34 1.03 34.07
CA ARG A 74 1.71 1.32 33.60
C ARG A 74 2.03 0.68 32.25
N SER A 75 1.33 -0.40 31.89
CA SER A 75 1.56 -1.12 30.63
C SER A 75 0.83 -0.48 29.43
N PHE A 76 -0.32 0.18 29.65
CA PHE A 76 -1.15 0.70 28.55
C PHE A 76 -1.61 2.15 28.73
N LYS A 77 -2.12 2.53 29.91
CA LYS A 77 -2.69 3.88 30.14
C LYS A 77 -1.59 4.94 30.14
N PHE A 78 -0.55 4.78 30.95
CA PHE A 78 0.50 5.80 31.08
C PHE A 78 1.31 6.02 29.79
N PRO A 79 1.74 4.99 29.04
CA PRO A 79 2.36 5.18 27.73
C PRO A 79 1.47 5.95 26.74
N PHE A 80 0.17 5.63 26.72
CA PHE A 80 -0.80 6.33 25.88
C PHE A 80 -0.94 7.81 26.27
N ILE A 81 -1.22 8.10 27.53
CA ILE A 81 -1.39 9.48 28.00
C ILE A 81 -0.09 10.28 27.83
N ALA A 82 1.07 9.70 28.12
CA ALA A 82 2.36 10.35 27.91
C ALA A 82 2.59 10.71 26.44
N CYS A 83 2.30 9.78 25.51
CA CYS A 83 2.34 10.06 24.09
C CYS A 83 1.40 11.22 23.73
N GLU A 84 0.15 11.19 24.20
CA GLU A 84 -0.85 12.23 23.90
C GLU A 84 -0.49 13.60 24.48
N ILE A 85 0.20 13.67 25.64
CA ILE A 85 0.73 14.92 26.21
C ILE A 85 1.79 15.52 25.27
N PHE A 86 2.71 14.72 24.73
CA PHE A 86 3.67 15.24 23.76
C PHE A 86 3.00 15.61 22.43
N THR A 87 2.00 14.85 21.97
CA THR A 87 1.34 15.10 20.69
C THR A 87 0.15 16.07 20.74
N CYS A 88 -0.19 16.63 21.91
CA CYS A 88 -1.19 17.70 22.02
C CYS A 88 -0.68 19.08 21.61
N GLU A 89 0.58 19.16 21.12
CA GLU A 89 1.18 20.34 20.48
C GLU A 89 1.37 21.55 21.40
N VAL A 90 1.49 21.31 22.71
CA VAL A 90 1.81 22.35 23.70
C VAL A 90 3.28 22.75 23.56
N ASP A 91 3.51 23.93 22.97
CA ASP A 91 4.85 24.42 22.58
C ASP A 91 5.87 24.41 23.72
N ILE A 92 5.44 24.75 24.95
CA ILE A 92 6.28 24.85 26.14
C ILE A 92 6.85 23.47 26.53
N ILE A 93 6.03 22.43 26.47
CA ILE A 93 6.46 21.05 26.80
C ILE A 93 7.43 20.54 25.74
N LEU A 94 7.09 20.74 24.46
CA LEU A 94 7.96 20.35 23.34
C LEU A 94 9.31 21.09 23.36
N LYS A 95 9.31 22.37 23.75
CA LYS A 95 10.52 23.16 23.89
C LYS A 95 11.42 22.62 25.00
N ALA A 96 10.84 22.34 26.17
CA ALA A 96 11.58 21.78 27.29
C ALA A 96 12.19 20.40 26.98
N LEU A 97 11.52 19.57 26.17
CA LEU A 97 12.07 18.31 25.66
C LEU A 97 13.26 18.54 24.72
N VAL A 98 13.11 19.36 23.68
CA VAL A 98 14.11 19.48 22.60
C VAL A 98 15.33 20.31 23.00
N GLU A 99 15.20 21.24 23.96
CA GLU A 99 16.33 22.03 24.46
C GLU A 99 17.24 21.25 25.41
N ASP A 100 16.81 20.07 25.88
CA ASP A 100 17.55 19.21 26.79
C ASP A 100 18.10 17.98 26.07
N GLU A 101 19.41 17.98 25.80
CA GLU A 101 20.09 16.92 25.05
C GLU A 101 19.99 15.55 25.76
N GLU A 102 19.96 15.51 27.10
CA GLU A 102 19.87 14.26 27.84
C GLU A 102 18.47 13.63 27.74
N LEU A 103 17.42 14.46 27.72
CA LEU A 103 16.05 13.99 27.48
C LEU A 103 15.88 13.48 26.04
N MET A 104 16.46 14.18 25.06
CA MET A 104 16.50 13.71 23.67
C MET A 104 17.26 12.38 23.54
N ASN A 105 18.41 12.25 24.21
CA ASN A 105 19.16 10.99 24.27
C ASN A 105 18.32 9.85 24.90
N LEU A 106 17.56 10.14 25.95
CA LEU A 106 16.64 9.16 26.55
C LEU A 106 15.53 8.75 25.57
N LEU A 107 14.92 9.69 24.85
CA LEU A 107 13.91 9.39 23.84
C LEU A 107 14.48 8.47 22.74
N PHE A 108 15.65 8.80 22.21
CA PHE A 108 16.31 8.02 21.15
C PHE A 108 16.99 6.74 21.65
N SER A 109 17.08 6.52 22.97
CA SER A 109 17.51 5.24 23.54
C SER A 109 16.56 4.08 23.17
N PHE A 110 15.34 4.39 22.73
CA PHE A 110 14.43 3.41 22.15
C PHE A 110 15.05 2.65 20.98
N LEU A 111 15.93 3.29 20.20
CA LEU A 111 16.57 2.72 19.01
C LEU A 111 17.82 1.88 19.32
N GLU A 112 18.23 1.77 20.58
CA GLU A 112 19.39 0.95 20.92
C GLU A 112 19.11 -0.54 20.69
N PRO A 113 20.10 -1.34 20.28
CA PRO A 113 19.91 -2.77 20.02
C PRO A 113 19.35 -3.51 21.24
N LYS A 114 18.15 -4.07 21.10
CA LYS A 114 17.46 -4.90 22.11
C LYS A 114 17.05 -6.24 21.50
N PRO A 115 16.84 -7.30 22.31
CA PRO A 115 16.38 -8.61 21.83
C PRO A 115 15.04 -8.53 21.09
N SER A 116 14.16 -7.64 21.54
CA SER A 116 12.87 -7.32 20.93
C SER A 116 12.54 -5.86 21.17
N HIS A 117 11.82 -5.26 20.22
CA HIS A 117 11.23 -3.94 20.37
C HIS A 117 9.71 -4.10 20.41
N SER A 118 9.05 -3.56 21.44
CA SER A 118 7.59 -3.47 21.48
C SER A 118 7.07 -2.64 20.31
N THR A 119 6.20 -3.23 19.49
CA THR A 119 5.53 -2.55 18.37
C THR A 119 4.60 -1.44 18.85
N LEU A 120 3.98 -1.61 20.03
CA LEU A 120 3.14 -0.59 20.66
C LEU A 120 3.97 0.65 21.03
N LEU A 121 5.08 0.45 21.74
CA LEU A 121 5.97 1.54 22.14
C LEU A 121 6.64 2.20 20.93
N ALA A 122 6.97 1.43 19.88
CA ALA A 122 7.44 1.99 18.61
C ALA A 122 6.42 2.95 17.98
N GLY A 123 5.12 2.65 18.10
CA GLY A 123 4.04 3.53 17.68
C GLY A 123 4.02 4.85 18.47
N TYR A 124 4.13 4.80 19.80
CA TYR A 124 4.20 6.00 20.63
C TYR A 124 5.47 6.82 20.39
N PHE A 125 6.63 6.17 20.33
CA PHE A 125 7.90 6.78 19.96
C PHE A 125 7.80 7.51 18.62
N SER A 126 7.27 6.83 17.60
CA SER A 126 7.08 7.37 16.26
C SER A 126 6.19 8.62 16.27
N LYS A 127 5.05 8.56 16.95
CA LYS A 127 4.13 9.70 17.11
C LYS A 127 4.82 10.93 17.72
N VAL A 128 5.59 10.74 18.80
CA VAL A 128 6.33 11.84 19.45
C VAL A 128 7.41 12.39 18.52
N VAL A 129 8.21 11.54 17.89
CA VAL A 129 9.29 11.97 16.98
C VAL A 129 8.74 12.70 15.76
N ILE A 130 7.63 12.24 15.17
CA ILE A 130 6.96 12.91 14.06
C ILE A 130 6.41 14.27 14.51
N CYS A 131 5.84 14.37 15.73
CA CYS A 131 5.41 15.65 16.29
C CYS A 131 6.58 16.63 16.44
N LEU A 132 7.74 16.16 16.93
CA LEU A 132 8.96 16.98 17.01
C LEU A 132 9.46 17.43 15.64
N LEU A 133 9.45 16.52 14.66
CA LEU A 133 9.83 16.83 13.29
C LEU A 133 8.89 17.87 12.65
N LEU A 134 7.61 17.88 13.01
CA LEU A 134 6.62 18.84 12.47
C LEU A 134 6.61 20.18 13.21
N ARG A 135 6.75 20.16 14.54
CA ARG A 135 6.54 21.33 15.41
C ARG A 135 7.82 21.99 15.88
N LYS A 136 8.93 21.25 15.95
CA LYS A 136 10.26 21.71 16.42
C LYS A 136 11.38 21.37 15.44
N THR A 137 11.08 21.43 14.13
CA THR A 137 11.92 20.92 13.05
C THR A 137 13.37 21.39 13.11
N ILE A 138 13.62 22.68 13.32
CA ILE A 138 14.99 23.24 13.28
C ILE A 138 15.85 22.61 14.37
N SER A 139 15.39 22.66 15.63
CA SER A 139 16.12 22.13 16.77
C SER A 139 16.24 20.60 16.72
N PHE A 140 15.16 19.92 16.28
CA PHE A 140 15.17 18.47 16.09
C PHE A 140 16.19 18.03 15.03
N MET A 141 16.21 18.69 13.86
CA MET A 141 17.14 18.37 12.78
C MET A 141 18.60 18.65 13.17
N GLN A 142 18.86 19.70 13.95
CA GLN A 142 20.19 19.97 14.50
C GLN A 142 20.66 18.85 15.44
N TYR A 143 19.77 18.34 16.30
CA TYR A 143 20.08 17.21 17.18
C TYR A 143 20.38 15.94 16.38
N VAL A 144 19.56 15.60 15.38
CA VAL A 144 19.79 14.41 14.53
C VAL A 144 21.09 14.55 13.73
N GLN A 145 21.41 15.74 13.22
CA GLN A 145 22.66 16.00 12.50
C GLN A 145 23.90 15.82 13.41
N ALA A 146 23.80 16.19 14.69
CA ALA A 146 24.84 15.93 15.69
C ALA A 146 24.96 14.44 16.05
N HIS A 147 23.86 13.69 15.93
CA HIS A 147 23.75 12.27 16.28
C HIS A 147 23.45 11.38 15.06
N GLN A 148 24.30 11.44 14.03
CA GLN A 148 24.06 10.75 12.75
C GLN A 148 23.82 9.22 12.87
N ALA A 149 24.29 8.60 13.96
CA ALA A 149 24.02 7.19 14.26
C ALA A 149 22.52 6.87 14.37
N ILE A 150 21.66 7.86 14.67
CA ILE A 150 20.20 7.71 14.70
C ILE A 150 19.68 7.22 13.34
N VAL A 151 20.16 7.78 12.23
CA VAL A 151 19.72 7.39 10.88
C VAL A 151 20.01 5.91 10.64
N LYS A 152 21.21 5.45 10.98
CA LYS A 152 21.58 4.04 10.87
C LYS A 152 20.69 3.14 11.72
N LYS A 153 20.43 3.52 12.98
CA LYS A 153 19.56 2.75 13.88
C LYS A 153 18.10 2.67 13.39
N LEU A 154 17.58 3.76 12.82
CA LEU A 154 16.26 3.76 12.18
C LEU A 154 16.22 2.77 11.00
N VAL A 155 17.27 2.74 10.18
CA VAL A 155 17.40 1.76 9.07
C VAL A 155 17.52 0.33 9.61
N ASP A 156 18.26 0.11 10.70
CA ASP A 156 18.40 -1.21 11.32
C ASP A 156 17.08 -1.76 11.86
N LEU A 157 16.16 -0.87 12.27
CA LEU A 157 14.82 -1.19 12.78
C LEU A 157 13.71 -0.99 11.74
N ILE A 158 14.05 -0.86 10.45
CA ILE A 158 13.09 -0.56 9.37
C ILE A 158 11.95 -1.60 9.26
N GLY A 159 12.16 -2.82 9.76
CA GLY A 159 11.12 -3.85 9.83
C GLY A 159 9.91 -3.49 10.70
N ILE A 160 10.02 -2.48 11.56
CA ILE A 160 8.90 -1.94 12.34
C ILE A 160 8.27 -0.78 11.55
N THR A 161 7.02 -0.92 11.12
CA THR A 161 6.34 0.06 10.25
C THR A 161 6.34 1.48 10.83
N SER A 162 6.13 1.64 12.15
CA SER A 162 6.18 2.94 12.80
C SER A 162 7.56 3.62 12.72
N ILE A 163 8.64 2.84 12.66
CA ILE A 163 10.02 3.35 12.51
C ILE A 163 10.32 3.69 11.06
N MET A 164 9.87 2.87 10.11
CA MET A 164 9.89 3.20 8.68
C MET A 164 9.19 4.54 8.41
N GLU A 165 8.05 4.79 9.02
CA GLU A 165 7.31 6.05 8.91
C GLU A 165 8.08 7.28 9.42
N VAL A 166 8.85 7.13 10.50
CA VAL A 166 9.76 8.17 10.98
C VAL A 166 10.86 8.42 9.93
N LEU A 167 11.44 7.34 9.38
CA LEU A 167 12.51 7.43 8.39
C LEU A 167 12.04 8.14 7.11
N ILE A 168 10.86 7.80 6.56
CA ILE A 168 10.29 8.46 5.39
C ILE A 168 10.17 9.98 5.61
N ARG A 169 9.62 10.38 6.75
CA ARG A 169 9.43 11.80 7.08
C ARG A 169 10.75 12.52 7.32
N LEU A 170 11.72 11.86 7.96
CA LEU A 170 13.07 12.38 8.17
C LEU A 170 13.78 12.66 6.83
N LEU A 171 13.62 11.77 5.84
CA LEU A 171 14.17 11.92 4.49
C LEU A 171 13.48 13.01 3.66
N GLY A 172 12.42 13.65 4.18
CA GLY A 172 11.62 14.63 3.45
C GLY A 172 10.78 14.02 2.34
N ALA A 173 10.55 12.71 2.38
CA ALA A 173 9.74 11.98 1.41
C ALA A 173 8.24 12.01 1.78
N ASP A 174 7.75 13.16 2.21
CA ASP A 174 6.36 13.43 2.58
C ASP A 174 5.86 14.70 1.90
N GLU A 175 4.68 14.63 1.27
CA GLU A 175 4.12 15.69 0.41
C GLU A 175 3.90 17.03 1.15
N HIS A 176 3.70 17.00 2.47
CA HIS A 176 3.32 18.18 3.25
C HIS A 176 4.50 18.93 3.89
N LEU A 177 5.69 18.31 3.94
CA LEU A 177 6.86 18.84 4.63
C LEU A 177 7.77 19.70 3.74
N TYR A 178 7.59 19.66 2.41
CA TYR A 178 8.61 20.10 1.46
C TYR A 178 8.85 21.63 1.38
N SER A 179 7.93 22.47 1.89
CA SER A 179 7.95 23.91 1.60
C SER A 179 8.90 24.77 2.46
N SER A 180 9.54 24.23 3.51
CA SER A 180 10.25 25.04 4.52
C SER A 180 11.70 24.64 4.88
N TYR A 181 12.29 23.58 4.30
CA TYR A 181 13.50 22.95 4.91
C TYR A 181 14.71 22.70 3.98
N THR A 182 14.87 23.48 2.91
CA THR A 182 15.91 23.27 1.89
C THR A 182 17.36 23.36 2.40
N GLU A 183 17.65 24.08 3.48
CA GLU A 183 19.03 24.18 4.03
C GLU A 183 19.39 23.03 4.98
N SER A 184 18.45 22.58 5.83
CA SER A 184 18.69 21.53 6.84
C SER A 184 18.74 20.11 6.27
N MET A 185 18.34 19.91 5.00
CA MET A 185 18.32 18.58 4.37
C MET A 185 19.58 18.23 3.56
N LYS A 186 20.48 19.19 3.31
CA LYS A 186 21.69 18.94 2.50
C LYS A 186 22.58 17.84 3.08
N TRP A 187 22.71 17.75 4.40
CA TRP A 187 23.54 16.72 5.03
C TRP A 187 22.95 15.31 4.88
N ILE A 188 21.62 15.18 4.78
CA ILE A 188 20.95 13.90 4.50
C ILE A 188 21.34 13.43 3.10
N GLU A 189 21.41 14.36 2.14
CA GLU A 189 21.89 14.04 0.79
C GLU A 189 23.34 13.58 0.78
N GLU A 190 24.18 13.96 1.74
CA GLU A 190 25.57 13.49 1.86
C GLU A 190 25.69 12.14 2.56
N THR A 191 24.67 11.73 3.32
CA THR A 191 24.64 10.46 4.03
C THR A 191 24.45 9.28 3.06
N ASP A 192 24.93 8.11 3.44
CA ASP A 192 24.78 6.84 2.72
C ASP A 192 23.44 6.13 3.03
N VAL A 193 22.41 6.90 3.39
CA VAL A 193 21.13 6.35 3.87
C VAL A 193 20.42 5.51 2.82
N LEU A 194 20.47 5.90 1.55
CA LEU A 194 19.88 5.14 0.46
C LEU A 194 20.63 3.81 0.27
N GLU A 195 21.96 3.83 0.36
CA GLU A 195 22.78 2.63 0.33
C GLU A 195 22.44 1.71 1.51
N MET A 196 22.35 2.23 2.73
CA MET A 196 21.96 1.45 3.91
C MET A 196 20.59 0.78 3.74
N ILE A 197 19.61 1.46 3.13
CA ILE A 197 18.26 0.89 2.87
C ILE A 197 18.32 -0.18 1.77
N VAL A 198 19.13 -0.02 0.71
CA VAL A 198 19.26 -1.06 -0.33
C VAL A 198 19.91 -2.32 0.20
N GLU A 199 20.86 -2.22 1.14
CA GLU A 199 21.47 -3.42 1.73
C GLU A 199 20.45 -4.26 2.53
N LYS A 200 19.28 -3.70 2.91
CA LYS A 200 18.15 -4.44 3.52
C LYS A 200 17.41 -5.36 2.56
N PHE A 201 17.79 -5.40 1.28
CA PHE A 201 17.35 -6.40 0.29
C PHE A 201 18.22 -7.68 0.31
N SER A 202 18.95 -7.90 1.40
CA SER A 202 19.74 -9.12 1.62
C SER A 202 18.84 -10.34 1.81
N SER A 203 19.31 -11.49 1.33
CA SER A 203 18.65 -12.79 1.57
C SER A 203 18.53 -13.17 3.05
N SER A 204 19.23 -12.47 3.96
CA SER A 204 19.15 -12.67 5.42
C SER A 204 18.00 -11.92 6.10
N ASP A 205 17.41 -10.93 5.44
CA ASP A 205 16.37 -10.08 6.02
C ASP A 205 14.95 -10.66 5.83
N SER A 206 14.00 -10.22 6.66
CA SER A 206 12.62 -10.72 6.62
C SER A 206 11.79 -10.12 5.49
N SER A 207 10.63 -10.70 5.18
CA SER A 207 9.74 -10.15 4.14
C SER A 207 9.23 -8.75 4.51
N GLU A 208 9.00 -8.49 5.79
CA GLU A 208 8.56 -7.20 6.33
C GLU A 208 9.64 -6.13 6.16
N VAL A 209 10.92 -6.48 6.44
CA VAL A 209 12.06 -5.59 6.20
C VAL A 209 12.15 -5.21 4.72
N HIS A 210 12.01 -6.19 3.82
CA HIS A 210 12.01 -5.94 2.37
C HIS A 210 10.87 -5.01 1.93
N SER A 211 9.67 -5.21 2.49
CA SER A 211 8.49 -4.40 2.17
C SER A 211 8.70 -2.96 2.61
N ASN A 212 9.10 -2.76 3.87
CA ASN A 212 9.28 -1.43 4.44
C ASN A 212 10.46 -0.67 3.81
N ALA A 213 11.53 -1.38 3.43
CA ALA A 213 12.63 -0.81 2.66
C ALA A 213 12.16 -0.34 1.27
N ALA A 214 11.38 -1.16 0.56
CA ALA A 214 10.82 -0.75 -0.72
C ALA A 214 9.83 0.40 -0.60
N GLU A 215 8.99 0.43 0.42
CA GLU A 215 8.06 1.54 0.66
C GLU A 215 8.81 2.84 0.92
N THR A 216 9.87 2.80 1.73
CA THR A 216 10.73 3.95 2.00
C THR A 216 11.36 4.47 0.70
N LEU A 217 11.94 3.58 -0.11
CA LEU A 217 12.54 3.95 -1.39
C LEU A 217 11.50 4.47 -2.38
N CYS A 218 10.30 3.86 -2.45
CA CYS A 218 9.20 4.35 -3.28
C CYS A 218 8.78 5.76 -2.85
N ALA A 219 8.61 6.01 -1.55
CA ALA A 219 8.31 7.35 -1.05
C ALA A 219 9.38 8.37 -1.49
N VAL A 220 10.66 7.97 -1.43
CA VAL A 220 11.77 8.81 -1.92
C VAL A 220 11.63 9.13 -3.41
N THR A 221 11.28 8.16 -4.26
CA THR A 221 11.07 8.43 -5.70
C THR A 221 9.94 9.42 -6.00
N ARG A 222 8.97 9.56 -5.09
CA ARG A 222 7.76 10.37 -5.29
C ARG A 222 7.91 11.79 -4.75
N PHE A 223 8.50 11.91 -3.56
CA PHE A 223 8.39 13.13 -2.76
C PHE A 223 9.73 13.69 -2.28
N ALA A 224 10.84 12.94 -2.37
CA ALA A 224 12.10 13.36 -1.78
C ALA A 224 12.79 14.51 -2.54
N PRO A 225 13.75 15.18 -1.89
CA PRO A 225 14.51 16.24 -2.52
C PRO A 225 15.28 15.86 -3.78
N PRO A 226 15.50 16.82 -4.72
CA PRO A 226 16.21 16.57 -5.97
C PRO A 226 17.56 15.86 -5.80
N GLY A 227 18.31 16.11 -4.72
CA GLY A 227 19.58 15.41 -4.49
C GLY A 227 19.42 13.93 -4.16
N LEU A 228 18.47 13.58 -3.29
CA LEU A 228 18.11 12.17 -3.03
C LEU A 228 17.48 11.51 -4.26
N LEU A 229 16.64 12.24 -4.98
CA LEU A 229 16.02 11.76 -6.22
C LEU A 229 17.07 11.45 -7.30
N ALA A 230 18.10 12.29 -7.44
CA ALA A 230 19.20 12.05 -8.37
C ALA A 230 20.02 10.80 -7.98
N LYS A 231 20.23 10.56 -6.67
CA LYS A 231 20.94 9.38 -6.18
C LYS A 231 20.16 8.08 -6.41
N ILE A 232 18.88 8.04 -6.05
CA ILE A 232 18.04 6.84 -6.22
C ILE A 232 17.82 6.50 -7.70
N SER A 233 17.72 7.53 -8.55
CA SER A 233 17.62 7.40 -10.00
C SER A 233 18.97 7.15 -10.68
N SER A 234 20.06 6.91 -9.95
CA SER A 234 21.37 6.67 -10.54
C SER A 234 21.54 5.22 -11.05
N PRO A 235 22.30 5.00 -12.14
CA PRO A 235 22.55 3.65 -12.65
C PRO A 235 23.26 2.73 -11.64
N SER A 236 24.13 3.30 -10.79
CA SER A 236 24.82 2.55 -9.75
C SER A 236 23.85 2.03 -8.70
N PHE A 237 22.91 2.86 -8.24
CA PHE A 237 21.89 2.48 -7.27
C PHE A 237 20.98 1.37 -7.82
N VAL A 238 20.44 1.56 -9.02
CA VAL A 238 19.59 0.55 -9.68
C VAL A 238 20.36 -0.74 -9.97
N GLY A 239 21.64 -0.66 -10.34
CA GLY A 239 22.51 -1.82 -10.49
C GLY A 239 22.70 -2.61 -9.18
N ARG A 240 22.76 -1.94 -8.01
CA ARG A 240 22.78 -2.63 -6.71
C ARG A 240 21.46 -3.33 -6.44
N LEU A 241 20.33 -2.67 -6.71
CA LEU A 241 19.01 -3.23 -6.53
C LEU A 241 18.80 -4.52 -7.36
N PHE A 242 19.22 -4.51 -8.64
CA PHE A 242 19.18 -5.72 -9.47
C PHE A 242 20.16 -6.81 -9.06
N ARG A 243 21.27 -6.47 -8.38
CA ARG A 243 22.17 -7.47 -7.81
C ARG A 243 21.44 -8.33 -6.77
N HIS A 244 20.72 -7.69 -5.84
CA HIS A 244 19.87 -8.38 -4.87
C HIS A 244 18.70 -9.09 -5.56
N ALA A 245 17.99 -8.40 -6.46
CA ALA A 245 16.81 -8.92 -7.16
C ALA A 245 17.09 -10.10 -8.10
N LEU A 246 18.35 -10.40 -8.43
CA LEU A 246 18.75 -11.49 -9.32
C LEU A 246 19.74 -12.46 -8.67
N GLU A 247 19.92 -12.42 -7.35
CA GLU A 247 20.71 -13.41 -6.60
C GLU A 247 20.01 -14.79 -6.59
N ASP A 248 20.73 -15.87 -6.86
CA ASP A 248 20.12 -17.20 -7.12
C ASP A 248 19.33 -17.77 -5.93
N SER A 249 19.75 -17.52 -4.70
CA SER A 249 19.13 -18.06 -3.46
C SER A 249 18.23 -17.06 -2.74
N ARG A 250 17.79 -15.99 -3.40
CA ARG A 250 17.01 -14.92 -2.75
C ARG A 250 15.57 -15.33 -2.40
N PRO A 251 15.00 -14.79 -1.32
CA PRO A 251 13.56 -14.82 -1.07
C PRO A 251 12.76 -14.15 -2.20
N THR A 252 11.54 -14.62 -2.47
CA THR A 252 10.66 -13.99 -3.48
C THR A 252 10.30 -12.54 -3.14
N SER A 253 10.29 -12.19 -1.85
CA SER A 253 10.05 -10.83 -1.36
C SER A 253 11.09 -9.84 -1.88
N VAL A 254 12.37 -10.23 -1.99
CA VAL A 254 13.45 -9.38 -2.51
C VAL A 254 13.13 -8.94 -3.93
N LEU A 255 12.87 -9.91 -4.82
CA LEU A 255 12.55 -9.62 -6.22
C LEU A 255 11.31 -8.74 -6.35
N ILE A 256 10.24 -9.05 -5.61
CA ILE A 256 8.99 -8.30 -5.68
C ILE A 256 9.21 -6.84 -5.29
N ASN A 257 9.84 -6.62 -4.13
CA ASN A 257 10.04 -5.31 -3.56
C ASN A 257 11.07 -4.48 -4.34
N SER A 258 12.13 -5.12 -4.87
CA SER A 258 13.09 -4.46 -5.76
C SER A 258 12.42 -3.96 -7.04
N LEU A 259 11.57 -4.80 -7.67
CA LEU A 259 10.84 -4.38 -8.86
C LEU A 259 9.81 -3.29 -8.57
N SER A 260 9.18 -3.29 -7.39
CA SER A 260 8.29 -2.19 -6.96
C SER A 260 9.02 -0.84 -6.94
N VAL A 261 10.26 -0.80 -6.45
CA VAL A 261 11.10 0.42 -6.47
C VAL A 261 11.43 0.82 -7.91
N CYS A 262 11.79 -0.13 -8.79
CA CYS A 262 12.02 0.16 -10.20
C CYS A 262 10.77 0.70 -10.90
N ILE A 263 9.59 0.15 -10.63
CA ILE A 263 8.32 0.65 -11.14
C ILE A 263 8.08 2.08 -10.67
N SER A 264 8.31 2.38 -9.39
CA SER A 264 8.15 3.71 -8.83
C SER A 264 9.13 4.73 -9.43
N LEU A 265 10.34 4.32 -9.84
CA LEU A 265 11.27 5.17 -10.59
C LEU A 265 10.79 5.51 -12.00
N LEU A 266 10.16 4.55 -12.68
CA LEU A 266 9.67 4.71 -14.05
C LEU A 266 8.36 5.50 -14.09
N ASP A 267 7.48 5.27 -13.12
CA ASP A 267 6.17 5.91 -13.00
C ASP A 267 5.89 6.30 -11.54
N PRO A 268 6.45 7.42 -11.05
CA PRO A 268 6.28 7.85 -9.66
C PRO A 268 4.82 8.13 -9.27
N ARG A 269 3.97 8.41 -10.26
CA ARG A 269 2.54 8.70 -10.03
C ARG A 269 1.71 7.43 -9.88
N ARG A 270 2.25 6.27 -10.26
CA ARG A 270 1.63 4.98 -10.05
C ARG A 270 1.66 4.66 -8.55
N LEU A 271 0.47 4.70 -7.95
CA LEU A 271 0.27 4.17 -6.60
C LEU A 271 0.60 2.68 -6.64
N THR A 272 1.62 2.28 -5.88
CA THR A 272 1.89 0.86 -5.63
C THR A 272 0.80 0.32 -4.72
N VAL A 273 0.18 -0.78 -5.14
CA VAL A 273 -0.74 -1.60 -4.34
C VAL A 273 -0.07 -1.94 -3.00
N GLY A 274 -0.61 -1.42 -1.90
CA GLY A 274 -0.11 -1.69 -0.55
C GLY A 274 -0.34 -0.60 0.50
N THR A 275 -0.58 0.66 0.12
CA THR A 275 -0.70 1.74 1.12
C THR A 275 -2.05 2.46 1.06
N ALA A 276 -2.83 2.23 2.11
CA ALA A 276 -4.03 2.98 2.47
C ALA A 276 -3.65 4.39 2.95
N TYR A 277 -3.66 5.36 2.04
CA TYR A 277 -3.89 6.77 2.39
C TYR A 277 -5.00 7.31 1.49
N SER A 278 -6.23 6.89 1.79
CA SER A 278 -7.44 7.44 1.18
C SER A 278 -7.83 8.72 1.92
N TYR A 279 -7.37 9.87 1.43
CA TYR A 279 -8.12 11.13 1.53
C TYR A 279 -7.91 11.92 0.24
N ASN A 280 -8.98 11.99 -0.56
CA ASN A 280 -9.26 12.92 -1.66
C ASN A 280 -8.05 13.61 -2.32
N ARG A 281 -7.52 13.03 -3.41
CA ARG A 281 -6.71 13.80 -4.38
C ARG A 281 -7.08 13.47 -5.82
N GLN A 282 -7.55 14.49 -6.53
CA GLN A 282 -7.77 14.49 -7.98
C GLN A 282 -6.41 14.35 -8.67
N ILE A 283 -6.22 13.26 -9.44
CA ILE A 283 -5.01 13.00 -10.21
C ILE A 283 -5.10 13.77 -11.53
N THR A 284 -4.19 14.73 -11.74
CA THR A 284 -3.94 15.33 -13.05
C THR A 284 -3.11 14.38 -13.91
N HIS A 285 -3.71 13.91 -15.00
CA HIS A 285 -3.08 13.05 -16.00
C HIS A 285 -1.85 13.73 -16.63
N GLY A 286 -0.69 13.06 -16.54
CA GLY A 286 0.54 13.37 -17.26
C GLY A 286 1.65 12.40 -16.86
N SER A 287 2.31 11.75 -17.82
CA SER A 287 3.47 10.89 -17.54
C SER A 287 4.71 11.77 -17.34
N THR A 288 5.28 11.77 -16.14
CA THR A 288 6.62 12.32 -15.89
C THR A 288 7.48 11.21 -15.32
N VAL A 289 8.28 10.58 -16.19
CA VAL A 289 9.32 9.62 -15.82
C VAL A 289 10.36 10.31 -14.95
N SER A 290 10.69 9.74 -13.78
CA SER A 290 11.75 10.26 -12.91
C SER A 290 13.12 9.66 -13.25
N ALA A 291 13.17 8.45 -13.78
CA ALA A 291 14.39 7.76 -14.17
C ALA A 291 15.13 8.46 -15.35
N THR A 292 16.46 8.52 -15.27
CA THR A 292 17.30 8.99 -16.39
C THR A 292 17.40 7.91 -17.48
N MET A 293 17.80 8.31 -18.69
CA MET A 293 17.98 7.38 -19.81
C MET A 293 19.01 6.29 -19.48
N GLU A 294 20.12 6.65 -18.83
CA GLU A 294 21.17 5.72 -18.42
C GLU A 294 20.66 4.69 -17.41
N THR A 295 19.73 5.09 -16.55
CA THR A 295 19.12 4.20 -15.55
C THR A 295 18.15 3.23 -16.19
N VAL A 296 17.36 3.68 -17.18
CA VAL A 296 16.55 2.79 -18.00
C VAL A 296 17.42 1.79 -18.76
N GLU A 297 18.60 2.20 -19.24
CA GLU A 297 19.55 1.29 -19.89
C GLU A 297 20.05 0.21 -18.93
N GLY A 298 20.42 0.56 -17.69
CA GLY A 298 20.81 -0.42 -16.67
C GLY A 298 19.68 -1.41 -16.31
N MET A 299 18.42 -0.95 -16.32
CA MET A 299 17.24 -1.82 -16.18
C MET A 299 17.11 -2.80 -17.35
N LEU A 300 17.34 -2.34 -18.58
CA LEU A 300 17.26 -3.15 -19.79
C LEU A 300 18.34 -4.23 -19.85
N GLU A 301 19.57 -3.96 -19.40
CA GLU A 301 20.63 -4.97 -19.31
C GLU A 301 20.24 -6.18 -18.42
N SER A 302 19.39 -5.93 -17.42
CA SER A 302 18.90 -6.96 -16.49
C SER A 302 17.67 -7.71 -17.03
N LEU A 303 17.01 -7.20 -18.08
CA LEU A 303 15.74 -7.73 -18.60
C LEU A 303 15.84 -9.18 -19.06
N GLY A 304 16.92 -9.55 -19.77
CA GLY A 304 17.13 -10.92 -20.22
C GLY A 304 17.20 -11.93 -19.06
N ARG A 305 17.70 -11.52 -17.90
CA ARG A 305 17.71 -12.36 -16.69
C ARG A 305 16.34 -12.45 -16.03
N LEU A 306 15.56 -11.37 -16.04
CA LEU A 306 14.18 -11.37 -15.55
C LEU A 306 13.28 -12.28 -16.39
N LEU A 307 13.42 -12.27 -17.72
CA LEU A 307 12.62 -13.12 -18.61
C LEU A 307 12.89 -14.62 -18.36
N LYS A 308 14.12 -15.00 -18.00
CA LYS A 308 14.41 -16.39 -17.59
C LYS A 308 13.65 -16.82 -16.33
N LEU A 309 13.29 -15.89 -15.45
CA LEU A 309 12.47 -16.18 -14.26
C LEU A 309 10.99 -16.35 -14.61
N LEU A 310 10.56 -15.91 -15.79
CA LEU A 310 9.22 -16.20 -16.30
C LEU A 310 9.11 -17.60 -16.90
N ASP A 311 10.21 -18.15 -17.43
CA ASP A 311 10.25 -19.48 -18.05
C ASP A 311 10.49 -20.59 -17.01
N VAL A 312 9.43 -20.91 -16.26
CA VAL A 312 9.45 -21.96 -15.23
C VAL A 312 8.65 -23.15 -15.72
N SER A 313 9.34 -24.22 -16.11
CA SER A 313 8.72 -25.42 -16.67
C SER A 313 8.25 -26.43 -15.61
N SER A 314 8.74 -26.34 -14.37
CA SER A 314 8.32 -27.24 -13.29
C SER A 314 8.44 -26.59 -11.91
N SER A 315 7.53 -26.95 -11.02
CA SER A 315 7.57 -26.62 -9.59
C SER A 315 7.01 -27.78 -8.79
N GLU A 316 7.59 -28.00 -7.61
CA GLU A 316 7.04 -28.92 -6.60
C GLU A 316 5.72 -28.39 -6.03
N LYS A 317 5.49 -27.07 -6.09
CA LYS A 317 4.28 -26.43 -5.57
C LYS A 317 3.13 -26.63 -6.55
N VAL A 318 2.07 -27.24 -6.06
CA VAL A 318 0.79 -27.41 -6.76
C VAL A 318 -0.26 -26.56 -6.05
N LEU A 319 -0.97 -25.72 -6.79
CA LEU A 319 -2.11 -24.97 -6.28
C LEU A 319 -3.40 -25.62 -6.77
N VAL A 320 -4.21 -26.16 -5.85
CA VAL A 320 -5.51 -26.74 -6.16
C VAL A 320 -6.56 -25.62 -6.24
N THR A 321 -7.40 -25.66 -7.26
CA THR A 321 -8.42 -24.65 -7.54
C THR A 321 -9.78 -25.32 -7.80
N THR A 322 -10.84 -24.52 -7.90
CA THR A 322 -12.19 -25.03 -8.22
C THR A 322 -12.30 -25.65 -9.61
N TYR A 323 -11.48 -25.19 -10.56
CA TYR A 323 -11.41 -25.71 -11.93
C TYR A 323 -10.43 -26.87 -12.11
N GLY A 324 -9.56 -27.16 -11.14
CA GLY A 324 -8.55 -28.20 -11.23
C GLY A 324 -7.30 -27.88 -10.44
N LYS A 325 -6.14 -27.81 -11.11
CA LYS A 325 -4.86 -27.48 -10.49
C LYS A 325 -3.98 -26.59 -11.37
N LEU A 326 -3.09 -25.86 -10.72
CA LEU A 326 -2.02 -25.07 -11.33
C LEU A 326 -0.65 -25.65 -10.94
N GLN A 327 0.16 -26.03 -11.92
CA GLN A 327 1.49 -26.58 -11.72
C GLN A 327 2.43 -26.26 -12.90
N PRO A 328 3.35 -25.30 -12.77
CA PRO A 328 3.57 -24.44 -11.60
C PRO A 328 2.50 -23.34 -11.46
N PRO A 329 2.19 -22.86 -10.25
CA PRO A 329 1.48 -21.60 -10.08
C PRO A 329 2.33 -20.42 -10.59
N LEU A 330 1.69 -19.38 -11.15
CA LEU A 330 2.39 -18.18 -11.63
C LEU A 330 3.17 -17.49 -10.49
N GLY A 331 2.50 -17.23 -9.37
CA GLY A 331 3.09 -16.58 -8.19
C GLY A 331 3.27 -15.06 -8.32
N LYS A 332 3.26 -14.36 -7.17
CA LYS A 332 3.36 -12.89 -7.10
C LYS A 332 4.63 -12.33 -7.77
N HIS A 333 5.74 -13.08 -7.74
CA HIS A 333 7.02 -12.64 -8.29
C HIS A 333 7.06 -12.63 -9.83
N ARG A 334 6.49 -13.62 -10.52
CA ARG A 334 6.38 -13.63 -12.00
C ARG A 334 5.39 -12.58 -12.46
N LEU A 335 4.28 -12.39 -11.74
CA LEU A 335 3.32 -11.31 -12.01
C LEU A 335 3.99 -9.94 -11.92
N LYS A 336 4.79 -9.69 -10.87
CA LYS A 336 5.53 -8.42 -10.69
C LYS A 336 6.54 -8.16 -11.82
N ILE A 337 7.14 -9.20 -12.41
CA ILE A 337 8.00 -9.05 -13.61
C ILE A 337 7.16 -8.55 -14.81
N VAL A 338 5.98 -9.12 -15.03
CA VAL A 338 5.07 -8.69 -16.11
C VAL A 338 4.61 -7.25 -15.88
N GLU A 339 4.25 -6.89 -14.65
CA GLU A 339 3.92 -5.51 -14.26
C GLU A 339 5.08 -4.55 -14.56
N PHE A 340 6.31 -4.90 -14.15
CA PHE A 340 7.50 -4.10 -14.44
C PHE A 340 7.71 -3.89 -15.94
N ILE A 341 7.54 -4.94 -16.76
CA ILE A 341 7.65 -4.85 -18.23
C ILE A 341 6.55 -3.95 -18.80
N SER A 342 5.32 -4.04 -18.27
CA SER A 342 4.22 -3.16 -18.67
C SER A 342 4.56 -1.69 -18.45
N VAL A 343 5.19 -1.34 -17.33
CA VAL A 343 5.58 0.05 -17.04
C VAL A 343 6.78 0.46 -17.89
N LEU A 344 7.79 -0.39 -18.00
CA LEU A 344 9.00 -0.17 -18.80
C LEU A 344 8.69 0.13 -20.28
N LEU A 345 7.67 -0.51 -20.83
CA LEU A 345 7.22 -0.27 -22.20
C LEU A 345 6.72 1.17 -22.42
N THR A 346 6.16 1.82 -21.40
CA THR A 346 5.62 3.19 -21.51
C THR A 346 6.71 4.28 -21.52
N VAL A 347 7.94 3.94 -21.12
CA VAL A 347 9.03 4.89 -20.85
C VAL A 347 9.76 5.32 -22.14
N GLY A 348 9.77 4.51 -23.21
CA GLY A 348 10.31 4.96 -24.50
C GLY A 348 10.66 3.89 -25.53
N SER A 349 11.10 4.35 -26.70
CA SER A 349 11.33 3.51 -27.89
C SER A 349 12.55 2.56 -27.80
N LYS A 350 13.51 2.82 -26.90
CA LYS A 350 14.64 1.91 -26.68
C LYS A 350 14.20 0.65 -25.93
N ALA A 351 13.38 0.80 -24.90
CA ALA A 351 12.78 -0.33 -24.19
C ALA A 351 11.96 -1.21 -25.14
N ALA A 352 11.18 -0.59 -26.02
CA ALA A 352 10.44 -1.28 -27.07
C ALA A 352 11.33 -2.18 -27.96
N LYS A 353 12.47 -1.67 -28.44
CA LYS A 353 13.39 -2.45 -29.28
C LYS A 353 13.99 -3.65 -28.56
N GLU A 354 14.39 -3.46 -27.30
CA GLU A 354 14.96 -4.54 -26.49
C GLU A 354 13.92 -5.63 -26.17
N LEU A 355 12.68 -5.22 -25.87
CA LEU A 355 11.58 -6.15 -25.63
C LEU A 355 11.26 -7.01 -26.88
N ILE A 356 11.34 -6.42 -28.07
CA ILE A 356 11.23 -7.16 -29.34
C ILE A 356 12.41 -8.12 -29.50
N HIS A 357 13.64 -7.64 -29.30
CA HIS A 357 14.86 -8.46 -29.47
C HIS A 357 14.83 -9.70 -28.56
N LEU A 358 14.44 -9.53 -27.30
CA LEU A 358 14.38 -10.61 -26.33
C LEU A 358 13.12 -11.49 -26.45
N GLY A 359 12.19 -11.17 -27.35
CA GLY A 359 10.92 -11.90 -27.51
C GLY A 359 10.02 -11.83 -26.28
N ALA A 360 10.15 -10.76 -25.47
CA ALA A 360 9.45 -10.62 -24.20
C ALA A 360 7.92 -10.59 -24.36
N ILE A 361 7.43 -9.86 -25.37
CA ILE A 361 6.00 -9.72 -25.65
C ILE A 361 5.38 -11.07 -25.99
N LYS A 362 6.07 -11.88 -26.80
CA LYS A 362 5.63 -13.23 -27.16
C LYS A 362 5.53 -14.14 -25.93
N LEU A 363 6.57 -14.14 -25.08
CA LEU A 363 6.59 -14.93 -23.85
C LEU A 363 5.43 -14.54 -22.91
N ILE A 364 5.19 -13.25 -22.72
CA ILE A 364 4.11 -12.73 -21.87
C ILE A 364 2.73 -13.10 -22.45
N LEU A 365 2.57 -13.02 -23.77
CA LEU A 365 1.35 -13.48 -24.44
C LEU A 365 1.16 -14.99 -24.30
N ASP A 366 2.21 -15.80 -24.32
CA ASP A 366 2.10 -17.23 -24.06
C ASP A 366 1.59 -17.49 -22.62
N LEU A 367 2.13 -16.78 -21.62
CA LEU A 367 1.63 -16.84 -20.24
C LEU A 367 0.14 -16.49 -20.13
N PHE A 368 -0.33 -15.48 -20.88
CA PHE A 368 -1.75 -15.09 -20.88
C PHE A 368 -2.69 -16.26 -21.22
N PHE A 369 -2.29 -17.13 -22.17
CA PHE A 369 -3.07 -18.30 -22.57
C PHE A 369 -2.77 -19.54 -21.70
N GLU A 370 -1.58 -19.65 -21.11
CA GLU A 370 -1.24 -20.73 -20.18
C GLU A 370 -1.96 -20.62 -18.83
N TYR A 371 -2.27 -19.39 -18.39
CA TYR A 371 -2.99 -19.08 -17.15
C TYR A 371 -4.34 -18.40 -17.43
N PRO A 372 -5.32 -19.11 -18.02
CA PRO A 372 -6.58 -18.52 -18.51
C PRO A 372 -7.54 -18.04 -17.41
N PHE A 373 -7.19 -18.18 -16.13
CA PHE A 373 -8.00 -17.75 -14.98
C PHE A 373 -7.26 -16.78 -14.05
N ASN A 374 -6.23 -16.09 -14.55
CA ASN A 374 -5.46 -15.12 -13.78
C ASN A 374 -5.74 -13.69 -14.27
N ASN A 375 -6.77 -13.05 -13.72
CA ASN A 375 -7.19 -11.71 -14.12
C ASN A 375 -6.09 -10.66 -13.94
N PHE A 376 -5.27 -10.75 -12.88
CA PHE A 376 -4.16 -9.82 -12.67
C PHE A 376 -3.14 -9.90 -13.82
N LEU A 377 -2.77 -11.11 -14.22
CA LEU A 377 -1.90 -11.30 -15.38
C LEU A 377 -2.55 -10.72 -16.64
N HIS A 378 -3.82 -11.03 -16.87
CA HIS A 378 -4.54 -10.58 -18.06
C HIS A 378 -4.64 -9.07 -18.15
N HIS A 379 -4.90 -8.39 -17.03
CA HIS A 379 -4.91 -6.93 -16.95
C HIS A 379 -3.55 -6.33 -17.35
N HIS A 380 -2.44 -6.86 -16.82
CA HIS A 380 -1.10 -6.38 -17.23
C HIS A 380 -0.79 -6.69 -18.70
N VAL A 381 -1.15 -7.86 -19.21
CA VAL A 381 -0.95 -8.21 -20.63
C VAL A 381 -1.81 -7.35 -21.54
N GLU A 382 -3.06 -7.07 -21.17
CA GLU A 382 -3.93 -6.16 -21.90
C GLU A 382 -3.29 -4.77 -21.97
N ASN A 383 -2.81 -4.22 -20.84
CA ASN A 383 -2.10 -2.95 -20.82
C ASN A 383 -0.85 -2.93 -21.71
N ILE A 384 -0.07 -4.03 -21.73
CA ILE A 384 1.07 -4.19 -22.64
C ILE A 384 0.63 -4.15 -24.10
N VAL A 385 -0.39 -4.95 -24.45
CA VAL A 385 -0.93 -5.04 -25.82
C VAL A 385 -1.46 -3.68 -26.27
N VAL A 386 -2.27 -3.02 -25.45
CA VAL A 386 -2.80 -1.69 -25.74
C VAL A 386 -1.67 -0.68 -25.90
N SER A 387 -0.68 -0.68 -25.00
CA SER A 387 0.49 0.22 -25.08
C SER A 387 1.30 -0.01 -26.36
N CYS A 388 1.44 -1.27 -26.82
CA CYS A 388 2.07 -1.59 -28.10
C CYS A 388 1.28 -1.03 -29.28
N LEU A 389 -0.05 -1.23 -29.29
CA LEU A 389 -0.93 -0.79 -30.38
C LEU A 389 -1.08 0.73 -30.46
N GLU A 390 -1.05 1.43 -29.32
CA GLU A 390 -1.08 2.89 -29.25
C GLU A 390 0.30 3.53 -29.45
N SER A 391 1.36 2.71 -29.48
CA SER A 391 2.72 3.23 -29.64
C SER A 391 2.92 3.84 -31.04
N LYS A 392 3.74 4.89 -31.12
CA LYS A 392 4.19 5.46 -32.40
C LYS A 392 5.24 4.60 -33.12
N ASN A 393 5.57 3.44 -32.57
CA ASN A 393 6.66 2.59 -33.07
C ASN A 393 6.08 1.46 -33.93
N SER A 394 6.08 1.63 -35.26
CA SER A 394 5.57 0.61 -36.19
C SER A 394 6.18 -0.77 -35.96
N SER A 395 7.47 -0.86 -35.59
CA SER A 395 8.10 -2.15 -35.32
C SER A 395 7.48 -2.92 -34.14
N LEU A 396 6.90 -2.23 -33.14
CA LEU A 396 6.15 -2.90 -32.06
C LEU A 396 4.83 -3.46 -32.55
N VAL A 397 4.12 -2.68 -33.37
CA VAL A 397 2.82 -3.08 -33.94
C VAL A 397 3.02 -4.27 -34.88
N GLU A 398 4.02 -4.19 -35.76
CA GLU A 398 4.42 -5.28 -36.65
C GLU A 398 4.79 -6.55 -35.88
N HIS A 399 5.65 -6.45 -34.86
CA HIS A 399 6.03 -7.58 -34.02
C HIS A 399 4.82 -8.21 -33.30
N LEU A 400 3.91 -7.39 -32.78
CA LEU A 400 2.72 -7.87 -32.08
C LEU A 400 1.73 -8.58 -33.02
N LEU A 401 1.52 -8.03 -34.23
CA LEU A 401 0.57 -8.58 -35.19
C LEU A 401 1.14 -9.79 -35.93
N HIS A 402 2.38 -9.72 -36.41
CA HIS A 402 3.01 -10.77 -37.22
C HIS A 402 3.77 -11.80 -36.37
N ASP A 403 4.80 -11.40 -35.62
CA ASP A 403 5.67 -12.35 -34.92
C ASP A 403 4.98 -13.03 -33.73
N CYS A 404 4.16 -12.27 -33.00
CA CYS A 404 3.37 -12.79 -31.89
C CYS A 404 2.05 -13.42 -32.33
N ASN A 405 1.61 -13.19 -33.58
CA ASN A 405 0.36 -13.68 -34.15
C ASN A 405 -0.86 -13.43 -33.24
N LEU A 406 -1.01 -12.20 -32.75
CA LEU A 406 -2.06 -11.83 -31.80
C LEU A 406 -3.46 -12.18 -32.34
N VAL A 407 -3.74 -11.80 -33.58
CA VAL A 407 -5.03 -12.07 -34.25
C VAL A 407 -5.32 -13.56 -34.33
N GLY A 408 -4.34 -14.36 -34.76
CA GLY A 408 -4.49 -15.81 -34.82
C GLY A 408 -4.71 -16.45 -33.44
N LYS A 409 -4.04 -15.94 -32.38
CA LYS A 409 -4.25 -16.40 -31.00
C LYS A 409 -5.66 -16.09 -30.49
N ILE A 410 -6.20 -14.90 -30.77
CA ILE A 410 -7.58 -14.52 -30.43
C ILE A 410 -8.58 -15.48 -31.10
N LEU A 411 -8.44 -15.66 -32.42
CA LEU A 411 -9.33 -16.55 -33.18
C LEU A 411 -9.23 -18.00 -32.71
N ASN A 412 -8.02 -18.47 -32.38
CA ASN A 412 -7.82 -19.82 -31.86
C ASN A 412 -8.47 -20.02 -30.48
N ALA A 413 -8.39 -19.01 -29.60
CA ALA A 413 -9.02 -19.05 -28.28
C ALA A 413 -10.55 -19.08 -28.37
N GLU A 414 -11.14 -18.34 -29.32
CA GLU A 414 -12.58 -18.41 -29.56
C GLU A 414 -13.01 -19.78 -30.12
N LYS A 415 -12.26 -20.32 -31.08
CA LYS A 415 -12.52 -21.67 -31.64
C LYS A 415 -12.41 -22.77 -30.57
N HIS A 416 -11.48 -22.60 -29.62
CA HIS A 416 -11.20 -23.54 -28.54
C HIS A 416 -11.50 -22.91 -27.17
N PHE A 417 -12.74 -22.48 -26.97
CA PHE A 417 -13.17 -21.73 -25.78
C PHE A 417 -13.21 -22.55 -24.48
N THR A 418 -12.93 -23.86 -24.51
CA THR A 418 -12.83 -24.74 -23.34
C THR A 418 -11.38 -25.04 -23.00
N LEU A 419 -11.06 -25.10 -21.71
CA LEU A 419 -9.72 -25.42 -21.22
C LEU A 419 -9.24 -26.76 -21.82
N PRO A 420 -8.11 -26.80 -22.54
CA PRO A 420 -7.60 -28.02 -23.12
C PRO A 420 -7.11 -28.98 -22.02
N VAL A 421 -7.36 -30.27 -22.21
CA VAL A 421 -6.77 -31.32 -21.37
C VAL A 421 -5.34 -31.56 -21.86
N ASP A 422 -4.41 -30.74 -21.41
CA ASP A 422 -2.98 -30.87 -21.72
C ASP A 422 -2.18 -30.91 -20.43
N VAL A 423 -1.57 -32.06 -20.15
CA VAL A 423 -0.79 -32.29 -18.92
C VAL A 423 0.53 -31.51 -18.95
N ASN A 424 0.99 -31.07 -20.12
CA ASN A 424 2.20 -30.27 -20.26
C ASN A 424 1.96 -28.77 -20.01
N LYS A 425 0.70 -28.34 -19.87
CA LYS A 425 0.36 -26.94 -19.57
C LYS A 425 0.24 -26.70 -18.08
N PRO A 426 0.55 -25.48 -17.60
CA PRO A 426 0.44 -25.15 -16.18
C PRO A 426 -0.98 -25.31 -15.61
N THR A 427 -2.00 -25.04 -16.42
CA THR A 427 -3.41 -25.08 -16.01
C THR A 427 -4.06 -26.39 -16.44
N VAL A 428 -4.40 -27.23 -15.46
CA VAL A 428 -4.96 -28.57 -15.69
C VAL A 428 -6.38 -28.65 -15.14
N PRO A 429 -7.37 -29.11 -15.93
CA PRO A 429 -8.75 -29.29 -15.45
C PRO A 429 -8.86 -30.39 -14.39
N ALA A 430 -9.87 -30.30 -13.52
CA ALA A 430 -10.20 -31.34 -12.55
C ALA A 430 -10.56 -32.67 -13.24
N GLU A 431 -10.02 -33.78 -12.73
CA GLU A 431 -10.34 -35.12 -13.23
C GLU A 431 -11.84 -35.44 -13.01
N GLY A 432 -12.46 -36.07 -14.02
CA GLY A 432 -13.86 -36.49 -13.95
C GLY A 432 -14.91 -35.38 -14.14
N ARG A 433 -14.51 -34.13 -14.41
CA ARG A 433 -15.42 -33.02 -14.74
C ARG A 433 -15.26 -32.58 -16.19
N SER A 434 -16.32 -32.00 -16.76
CA SER A 434 -16.24 -31.34 -18.06
C SER A 434 -15.30 -30.11 -17.97
N PRO A 435 -14.36 -29.92 -18.91
CA PRO A 435 -13.47 -28.77 -18.89
C PRO A 435 -14.23 -27.44 -18.90
N PRO A 436 -13.90 -26.50 -18.00
CA PRO A 436 -14.56 -25.19 -17.97
C PRO A 436 -14.19 -24.35 -19.18
N ARG A 437 -14.98 -23.31 -19.45
CA ARG A 437 -14.60 -22.27 -20.43
C ARG A 437 -13.38 -21.51 -19.94
N ILE A 438 -12.53 -21.05 -20.86
CA ILE A 438 -11.37 -20.21 -20.53
C ILE A 438 -11.84 -18.83 -20.04
N GLY A 439 -11.23 -18.32 -18.96
CA GLY A 439 -11.65 -17.08 -18.31
C GLY A 439 -11.16 -15.80 -18.99
N ASN A 440 -10.15 -15.89 -19.85
CA ASN A 440 -9.50 -14.75 -20.49
C ASN A 440 -10.27 -14.15 -21.70
N ILE A 441 -11.44 -14.69 -22.06
CA ILE A 441 -12.24 -14.22 -23.21
C ILE A 441 -12.69 -12.75 -23.05
N GLY A 442 -12.98 -12.29 -21.82
CA GLY A 442 -13.35 -10.89 -21.57
C GLY A 442 -12.26 -9.93 -22.00
N HIS A 443 -11.04 -10.14 -21.50
CA HIS A 443 -9.85 -9.38 -21.91
C HIS A 443 -9.57 -9.48 -23.42
N LEU A 444 -9.74 -10.66 -24.04
CA LEU A 444 -9.59 -10.79 -25.50
C LEU A 444 -10.63 -9.95 -26.27
N THR A 445 -11.85 -9.83 -25.72
CA THR A 445 -12.91 -9.00 -26.30
C THR A 445 -12.53 -7.52 -26.22
N HIS A 446 -12.00 -7.07 -25.08
CA HIS A 446 -11.48 -5.71 -24.91
C HIS A 446 -10.33 -5.40 -25.86
N ILE A 447 -9.32 -6.27 -25.92
CA ILE A 447 -8.18 -6.17 -26.85
C ILE A 447 -8.68 -6.09 -28.30
N SER A 448 -9.66 -6.92 -28.67
CA SER A 448 -10.22 -6.95 -30.02
C SER A 448 -10.98 -5.66 -30.35
N ASN A 449 -11.76 -5.13 -29.41
CA ASN A 449 -12.42 -3.84 -29.57
C ASN A 449 -11.40 -2.71 -29.75
N LYS A 450 -10.29 -2.74 -29.02
CA LYS A 450 -9.21 -1.78 -29.17
C LYS A 450 -8.51 -1.87 -30.53
N LEU A 451 -8.26 -3.08 -31.01
CA LEU A 451 -7.72 -3.32 -32.36
C LEU A 451 -8.62 -2.71 -33.45
N VAL A 452 -9.93 -2.96 -33.37
CA VAL A 452 -10.92 -2.40 -34.31
C VAL A 452 -10.95 -0.87 -34.22
N GLN A 453 -10.90 -0.31 -33.00
CA GLN A 453 -10.86 1.13 -32.80
C GLN A 453 -9.62 1.75 -33.49
N LEU A 454 -8.44 1.18 -33.25
CA LEU A 454 -7.17 1.71 -33.75
C LEU A 454 -6.97 1.47 -35.25
N ALA A 455 -7.60 0.44 -35.83
CA ALA A 455 -7.62 0.22 -37.27
C ALA A 455 -8.26 1.38 -38.06
N ASN A 456 -9.15 2.17 -37.43
CA ASN A 456 -9.69 3.38 -38.07
C ASN A 456 -8.65 4.51 -38.19
N SER A 457 -7.60 4.48 -37.36
CA SER A 457 -6.56 5.50 -37.30
C SER A 457 -5.20 5.05 -37.85
N SER A 458 -4.95 3.75 -37.94
CA SER A 458 -3.68 3.15 -38.39
C SER A 458 -3.90 2.25 -39.60
N SER A 459 -3.34 2.64 -40.75
CA SER A 459 -3.43 1.86 -41.99
C SER A 459 -2.74 0.51 -41.91
N GLU A 460 -1.68 0.41 -41.09
CA GLU A 460 -0.92 -0.82 -40.88
C GLU A 460 -1.79 -1.89 -40.19
N ILE A 461 -2.44 -1.51 -39.08
CA ILE A 461 -3.39 -2.38 -38.37
C ILE A 461 -4.56 -2.72 -39.30
N GLN A 462 -5.10 -1.74 -40.02
CA GLN A 462 -6.21 -1.96 -40.94
C GLN A 462 -5.89 -2.98 -42.03
N SER A 463 -4.71 -2.89 -42.68
CA SER A 463 -4.29 -3.85 -43.71
C SER A 463 -4.22 -5.26 -43.15
N HIS A 464 -3.57 -5.41 -41.99
CA HIS A 464 -3.41 -6.72 -41.36
C HIS A 464 -4.75 -7.38 -41.00
N LEU A 465 -5.70 -6.61 -40.47
CA LEU A 465 -7.04 -7.13 -40.15
C LEU A 465 -7.86 -7.46 -41.40
N GLN A 466 -7.74 -6.66 -42.47
CA GLN A 466 -8.46 -6.90 -43.74
C GLN A 466 -7.91 -8.12 -44.49
N GLU A 467 -6.61 -8.38 -44.42
CA GLU A 467 -5.97 -9.55 -45.01
C GLU A 467 -6.47 -10.87 -44.37
N ASN A 468 -6.90 -10.82 -43.11
CA ASN A 468 -7.40 -11.99 -42.39
C ASN A 468 -8.92 -12.16 -42.56
N THR A 469 -9.33 -13.03 -43.49
CA THR A 469 -10.75 -13.31 -43.76
C THR A 469 -11.49 -13.89 -42.55
N GLU A 470 -10.82 -14.73 -41.75
CA GLU A 470 -11.40 -15.30 -40.53
C GLU A 470 -11.68 -14.23 -39.47
N TRP A 471 -10.79 -13.23 -39.37
CA TRP A 471 -11.00 -12.09 -38.47
C TRP A 471 -12.24 -11.29 -38.85
N ASN A 472 -12.43 -10.98 -40.14
CA ASN A 472 -13.59 -10.22 -40.61
C ASN A 472 -14.92 -10.95 -40.33
N ASP A 473 -14.93 -12.28 -40.51
CA ASP A 473 -16.08 -13.11 -40.18
C ASP A 473 -16.37 -13.09 -38.67
N TRP A 474 -15.34 -13.33 -37.84
CA TRP A 474 -15.47 -13.32 -36.39
C TRP A 474 -15.90 -11.95 -35.84
N GLN A 475 -15.33 -10.87 -36.36
CA GLN A 475 -15.68 -9.50 -35.97
C GLN A 475 -17.17 -9.25 -36.21
N THR A 476 -17.68 -9.64 -37.39
CA THR A 476 -19.08 -9.40 -37.79
C THR A 476 -20.05 -10.31 -37.03
N ASN A 477 -19.72 -11.59 -36.91
CA ASN A 477 -20.65 -12.62 -36.43
C ASN A 477 -20.59 -12.87 -34.93
N VAL A 478 -19.46 -12.57 -34.28
CA VAL A 478 -19.21 -12.87 -32.86
C VAL A 478 -18.99 -11.58 -32.07
N LEU A 479 -17.97 -10.78 -32.41
CA LEU A 479 -17.59 -9.60 -31.62
C LEU A 479 -18.72 -8.56 -31.54
N LEU A 480 -19.32 -8.18 -32.67
CA LEU A 480 -20.43 -7.22 -32.68
C LEU A 480 -21.65 -7.70 -31.88
N LYS A 481 -21.98 -8.99 -31.96
CA LYS A 481 -23.09 -9.56 -31.18
C LYS A 481 -22.77 -9.60 -29.69
N ARG A 482 -21.53 -9.94 -29.33
CA ARG A 482 -21.05 -9.93 -27.94
C ARG A 482 -21.13 -8.52 -27.35
N ASN A 483 -20.61 -7.52 -28.06
CA ASN A 483 -20.68 -6.12 -27.64
C ASN A 483 -22.12 -5.63 -27.47
N ALA A 484 -23.05 -6.05 -28.34
CA ALA A 484 -24.47 -5.71 -28.19
C ALA A 484 -25.10 -6.36 -26.95
N LEU A 485 -24.76 -7.61 -26.64
CA LEU A 485 -25.23 -8.31 -25.44
C LEU A 485 -24.63 -7.73 -24.15
N GLU A 486 -23.34 -7.35 -24.16
CA GLU A 486 -22.63 -6.80 -23.00
C GLU A 486 -22.90 -5.30 -22.78
N ASN A 487 -23.59 -4.64 -23.71
CA ASN A 487 -23.96 -3.24 -23.58
C ASN A 487 -25.06 -3.05 -22.52
N VAL A 488 -24.65 -2.70 -21.31
CA VAL A 488 -25.53 -2.47 -20.15
C VAL A 488 -26.63 -1.43 -20.41
N TYR A 489 -26.39 -0.45 -21.31
CA TYR A 489 -27.39 0.55 -21.69
C TYR A 489 -28.54 -0.03 -22.52
N GLN A 490 -28.38 -1.23 -23.06
CA GLN A 490 -29.39 -1.94 -23.85
C GLN A 490 -30.09 -3.04 -23.05
N TRP A 491 -29.75 -3.22 -21.77
CA TRP A 491 -30.37 -4.24 -20.93
C TRP A 491 -31.79 -3.84 -20.53
N ALA A 492 -32.75 -4.73 -20.79
CA ALA A 492 -34.16 -4.50 -20.49
C ALA A 492 -34.45 -4.26 -18.99
N CYS A 493 -33.58 -4.75 -18.10
CA CYS A 493 -33.69 -4.59 -16.64
C CYS A 493 -33.08 -3.27 -16.11
N GLY A 494 -32.47 -2.44 -16.97
CA GLY A 494 -31.70 -1.27 -16.53
C GLY A 494 -30.38 -1.63 -15.82
N ARG A 495 -29.58 -0.61 -15.49
CA ARG A 495 -28.30 -0.77 -14.77
C ARG A 495 -28.57 -0.94 -13.25
N PRO A 496 -27.93 -1.89 -12.55
CA PRO A 496 -28.01 -1.96 -11.09
C PRO A 496 -27.59 -0.64 -10.43
N THR A 497 -28.44 -0.11 -9.55
CA THR A 497 -28.32 1.25 -8.97
C THR A 497 -27.04 1.48 -8.17
N ALA A 498 -26.40 0.42 -7.65
CA ALA A 498 -25.17 0.50 -6.86
C ALA A 498 -23.89 0.86 -7.65
N LEU A 499 -23.96 0.95 -8.99
CA LEU A 499 -22.83 1.32 -9.86
C LEU A 499 -22.88 2.78 -10.34
N GLN A 500 -23.64 3.64 -9.67
CA GLN A 500 -23.82 5.03 -10.10
C GLN A 500 -22.55 5.89 -10.04
N ASP A 501 -21.52 5.52 -9.28
CA ASP A 501 -20.38 6.42 -9.04
C ASP A 501 -18.97 5.86 -9.32
N ARG A 502 -18.84 4.88 -10.22
CA ARG A 502 -17.53 4.43 -10.69
C ARG A 502 -17.55 4.02 -12.16
N THR A 503 -16.85 4.79 -12.99
CA THR A 503 -16.18 4.35 -14.24
C THR A 503 -15.04 3.35 -13.96
N ARG A 504 -15.10 2.65 -12.83
CA ARG A 504 -14.03 1.84 -12.28
C ARG A 504 -14.43 0.39 -12.47
N ASP A 505 -13.70 -0.29 -13.35
CA ASP A 505 -13.84 -1.72 -13.57
C ASP A 505 -13.62 -2.45 -12.23
N SER A 506 -14.38 -3.52 -12.00
CA SER A 506 -14.23 -4.34 -10.78
C SER A 506 -12.82 -4.96 -10.63
N ASP A 507 -12.00 -4.87 -11.68
CA ASP A 507 -10.63 -5.37 -11.73
C ASP A 507 -9.58 -4.35 -11.23
N ASP A 508 -9.99 -3.11 -10.92
CA ASP A 508 -9.14 -2.07 -10.30
C ASP A 508 -9.01 -2.25 -8.77
N ASP A 509 -9.70 -3.22 -8.18
CA ASP A 509 -9.54 -3.60 -6.77
C ASP A 509 -8.28 -4.46 -6.61
N ASP A 510 -7.16 -3.77 -6.76
CA ASP A 510 -5.83 -4.27 -6.50
C ASP A 510 -5.72 -4.88 -5.09
N TYR A 511 -5.14 -6.07 -5.04
CA TYR A 511 -4.95 -6.98 -3.90
C TYR A 511 -4.63 -6.25 -2.58
N GLN A 512 -5.64 -5.91 -1.78
CA GLN A 512 -5.45 -5.52 -0.39
C GLN A 512 -5.12 -6.81 0.40
N ASP A 513 -3.84 -7.05 0.68
CA ASP A 513 -3.47 -7.80 1.89
C ASP A 513 -4.01 -6.95 3.05
N ARG A 514 -5.24 -7.22 3.49
CA ARG A 514 -5.81 -6.64 4.71
C ARG A 514 -5.12 -7.31 5.89
N ASP A 515 -3.84 -7.04 6.05
CA ASP A 515 -3.23 -7.14 7.36
C ASP A 515 -3.95 -6.11 8.23
N TYR A 516 -4.56 -6.61 9.30
CA TYR A 516 -5.33 -5.84 10.27
C TYR A 516 -4.51 -4.61 10.68
N ASP A 517 -5.00 -3.43 10.28
CA ASP A 517 -4.36 -2.16 10.58
C ASP A 517 -4.21 -2.01 12.11
N VAL A 518 -2.98 -2.18 12.59
CA VAL A 518 -2.61 -2.05 14.00
C VAL A 518 -2.85 -0.62 14.48
N ALA A 519 -2.79 0.38 13.59
CA ALA A 519 -3.15 1.76 13.92
C ALA A 519 -4.67 1.93 14.05
N ALA A 520 -5.47 1.21 13.26
CA ALA A 520 -6.92 1.12 13.47
C ALA A 520 -7.26 0.41 14.80
N LEU A 521 -6.50 -0.63 15.18
CA LEU A 521 -6.62 -1.25 16.51
C LEU A 521 -6.25 -0.28 17.64
N ALA A 522 -5.20 0.52 17.47
CA ALA A 522 -4.78 1.56 18.42
C ALA A 522 -5.83 2.70 18.55
N ASN A 523 -6.46 3.08 17.44
CA ASN A 523 -7.59 4.01 17.47
C ASN A 523 -8.84 3.39 18.12
N ASN A 524 -9.10 2.09 17.92
CA ASN A 524 -10.17 1.39 18.64
C ASN A 524 -9.88 1.26 20.14
N LEU A 525 -8.62 1.12 20.56
CA LEU A 525 -8.21 1.18 21.97
C LEU A 525 -8.53 2.55 22.58
N SER A 526 -8.36 3.65 21.84
CA SER A 526 -8.76 4.99 22.31
C SER A 526 -10.26 5.12 22.57
N GLN A 527 -11.10 4.38 21.83
CA GLN A 527 -12.53 4.28 22.10
C GLN A 527 -12.82 3.36 23.29
N ALA A 528 -12.13 2.23 23.41
CA ALA A 528 -12.29 1.30 24.52
C ALA A 528 -11.98 1.93 25.90
N PHE A 529 -10.98 2.82 25.98
CA PHE A 529 -10.70 3.58 27.19
C PHE A 529 -11.76 4.65 27.51
N ARG A 530 -12.35 5.29 26.48
CA ARG A 530 -13.47 6.24 26.68
C ARG A 530 -14.74 5.58 27.22
N TYR A 531 -14.92 4.28 26.96
CA TYR A 531 -16.09 3.54 27.42
C TYR A 531 -15.89 2.79 28.74
N GLY A 532 -14.78 3.01 29.46
CA GLY A 532 -14.61 2.49 30.83
C GLY A 532 -14.62 0.95 30.94
N ILE A 533 -14.39 0.22 29.85
CA ILE A 533 -14.55 -1.25 29.78
C ILE A 533 -13.56 -2.01 30.71
N TYR A 534 -12.55 -1.32 31.24
CA TYR A 534 -11.57 -1.85 32.20
C TYR A 534 -11.43 -1.01 33.48
N SER A 535 -12.44 -0.20 33.81
CA SER A 535 -12.51 0.43 35.13
C SER A 535 -12.79 -0.63 36.19
N ASN A 536 -11.98 -0.61 37.23
CA ASN A 536 -11.76 -1.71 38.16
C ASN A 536 -12.76 -1.65 39.34
N ASP A 537 -14.06 -1.56 39.07
CA ASP A 537 -15.10 -1.54 40.10
C ASP A 537 -15.95 -2.81 40.04
N ASP A 538 -15.58 -3.78 40.88
CA ASP A 538 -16.47 -4.84 41.35
C ASP A 538 -17.61 -4.18 42.15
N MET A 539 -18.82 -3.99 41.59
CA MET A 539 -20.08 -3.86 42.37
C MET A 539 -21.33 -4.14 41.51
N ASP A 540 -21.98 -5.27 41.81
CA ASP A 540 -23.42 -5.58 41.88
C ASP A 540 -24.43 -5.12 40.80
N GLU A 541 -25.20 -6.13 40.34
CA GLU A 541 -26.47 -6.03 39.63
C GLU A 541 -27.45 -5.03 40.28
N ALA A 542 -27.90 -4.02 39.53
CA ALA A 542 -29.17 -3.36 39.79
C ALA A 542 -29.80 -2.79 38.51
N HIS A 543 -30.96 -3.30 38.15
CA HIS A 543 -31.88 -2.73 37.17
C HIS A 543 -32.26 -1.28 37.53
N GLY A 544 -32.17 -0.36 36.57
CA GLY A 544 -32.72 0.99 36.72
C GLY A 544 -32.45 1.93 35.55
N SER A 545 -33.39 1.98 34.62
CA SER A 545 -33.73 3.10 33.71
C SER A 545 -32.67 4.18 33.46
N LEU A 546 -32.12 4.22 32.24
CA LEU A 546 -31.50 5.42 31.68
C LEU A 546 -32.07 5.70 30.29
N GLU A 547 -32.63 6.89 30.18
CA GLU A 547 -33.20 7.52 29.00
C GLU A 547 -32.16 7.57 27.87
N ARG A 548 -32.55 7.04 26.71
CA ARG A 548 -31.85 7.26 25.44
C ARG A 548 -32.21 8.66 24.96
N ASP A 549 -31.23 9.55 24.91
CA ASP A 549 -31.28 10.68 23.99
C ASP A 549 -30.67 10.22 22.66
N ASP A 550 -31.53 10.18 21.66
CA ASP A 550 -31.26 9.91 20.26
C ASP A 550 -30.52 11.12 19.63
N GLU A 551 -29.30 10.91 19.14
CA GLU A 551 -28.75 11.69 18.01
C GLU A 551 -28.40 10.70 16.89
N ASP A 552 -29.39 10.51 16.02
CA ASP A 552 -29.39 10.07 14.62
C ASP A 552 -28.05 9.62 14.01
N VAL A 553 -27.79 8.31 14.06
CA VAL A 553 -27.08 7.61 12.97
C VAL A 553 -28.17 7.09 12.02
N TYR A 554 -28.29 7.74 10.86
CA TYR A 554 -29.16 7.27 9.77
C TYR A 554 -28.61 5.92 9.25
N PHE A 555 -29.07 4.82 9.85
CA PHE A 555 -29.00 3.50 9.26
C PHE A 555 -30.16 3.39 8.26
N ASP A 556 -29.82 3.37 6.97
CA ASP A 556 -30.78 3.06 5.92
C ASP A 556 -31.05 1.54 5.94
N ASP A 557 -32.12 1.15 6.64
CA ASP A 557 -32.49 -0.24 6.93
C ASP A 557 -33.47 -0.83 5.90
N GLU A 558 -33.37 -0.43 4.62
CA GLU A 558 -34.19 -0.97 3.53
C GLU A 558 -33.56 -2.16 2.77
N SER A 559 -32.47 -2.75 3.30
CA SER A 559 -31.79 -3.90 2.67
C SER A 559 -32.04 -5.26 3.32
N ALA A 560 -32.81 -5.32 4.41
CA ALA A 560 -32.99 -6.55 5.20
C ALA A 560 -34.36 -7.26 5.02
N GLU A 561 -35.25 -6.76 4.15
CA GLU A 561 -36.60 -7.34 3.98
C GLU A 561 -36.89 -8.06 2.65
N VAL A 562 -35.86 -8.46 1.88
CA VAL A 562 -36.06 -9.27 0.64
C VAL A 562 -35.35 -10.63 0.68
N VAL A 563 -35.13 -11.16 1.88
CA VAL A 563 -34.70 -12.57 2.06
C VAL A 563 -35.49 -13.17 3.20
N ILE A 564 -36.81 -13.39 3.01
CA ILE A 564 -37.66 -14.48 3.56
C ILE A 564 -39.05 -14.31 2.92
N SER A 565 -39.21 -14.67 1.65
CA SER A 565 -40.54 -14.80 1.01
C SER A 565 -40.47 -15.57 -0.31
N SER A 566 -39.74 -16.70 -0.31
CA SER A 566 -39.78 -17.66 -1.44
C SER A 566 -39.85 -19.12 -0.99
N LEU A 567 -40.28 -19.37 0.25
CA LEU A 567 -40.65 -20.71 0.72
C LEU A 567 -42.09 -20.67 1.21
N ARG A 568 -42.93 -21.51 0.59
CA ARG A 568 -44.41 -21.63 0.67
C ARG A 568 -45.08 -20.73 -0.39
N LEU A 569 -45.72 -21.23 -1.45
CA LEU A 569 -46.69 -22.33 -1.51
C LEU A 569 -46.65 -22.99 -2.90
N GLY A 570 -46.50 -24.31 -2.93
CA GLY A 570 -47.08 -25.13 -3.99
C GLY A 570 -48.52 -25.49 -3.62
N ASP A 571 -49.28 -25.85 -4.66
CA ASP A 571 -50.56 -26.57 -4.65
C ASP A 571 -51.80 -25.82 -4.10
N ASP A 572 -52.70 -25.37 -4.98
CA ASP A 572 -53.86 -26.16 -5.44
C ASP A 572 -54.99 -25.32 -6.12
N GLN A 573 -55.52 -25.92 -7.19
CA GLN A 573 -56.92 -26.00 -7.64
C GLN A 573 -57.74 -24.82 -8.22
N GLU A 574 -58.20 -25.10 -9.46
CA GLU A 574 -59.57 -24.95 -10.02
C GLU A 574 -60.28 -23.58 -10.02
N ARG A 575 -60.36 -22.96 -11.21
CA ARG A 575 -61.53 -22.99 -12.12
C ARG A 575 -61.31 -22.19 -13.39
#